data_AF-A0A2D5Z665-F1
#
_entry.id   AF-A0A2D5Z665-F1
#
_cell.length_a   1.000
_cell.length_b   1.000
_cell.length_c   1.000
_cell.angle_alpha   90.00
_cell.angle_beta   90.00
_cell.angle_gamma   90.00
#
_symmetry.space_group_name_H-M   'P 1'
#
loop_
_entity.id
_entity.type
_entity.pdbx_description
1 polymer ?
#
loop_
_entity_poly.entity_id
_entity_poly.type
_entity_poly.pdbx_seq_one_letter_code
_entity_poly.pdbx_strand_id
1 'polypeptide(L)'
;IEQATTGDTSTVVGATNERGRVTVHDGDGTPIEIILRGDGQVTIDRNAAGGLDLFLTDTSERSRLTIRTKGRGGDDRADIVNVYSFRSIRSIDGRKVDLSGDLWVGGSLGRLRLGDMAPGQRIDVGVMEDMPEDGTPLDARLGDVSDVTLISNGPIASLRAEQWADRQGAPDRVRAPRIDRLRIRNDFEVDLVQSAGGAEGRGMIAYVGGNLRDASWHVASGIRRLHAGGVVDQWHLEFDQDIRSMKLGRVEHAQIEGTGPRSHIGRLDAYGWASGGLVAGSLGTLTMRSARTQEDGSHFGADLTLFDRSADWGLRRMTVPDWIDGSAIRIASRIGSITTGGLRDSVVFAGVAGDDTLPDTAERLDPLSSIASLRVNGRSTGEPLLINARVAASTITRLDLREVDTTNEGIPFGAAARFITQYRRDGARPAAGFDGGWLDLEDDFEVRIV
;
A
#
# COMPACT_ATOMS: atom_id res chain seq x y z
N ILE A 1 -38.06 11.62 -45.51
CA ILE A 1 -37.42 10.43 -44.90
C ILE A 1 -36.30 10.06 -45.84
N GLU A 2 -35.18 10.74 -45.68
CA GLU A 2 -33.98 10.59 -46.51
C GLU A 2 -33.13 9.53 -45.82
N GLN A 3 -32.90 8.40 -46.50
CA GLN A 3 -32.09 7.31 -45.98
C GLN A 3 -30.62 7.77 -45.97
N ALA A 4 -30.09 8.03 -44.78
CA ALA A 4 -28.65 8.12 -44.59
C ALA A 4 -28.06 6.71 -44.80
N THR A 5 -27.44 6.49 -45.94
CA THR A 5 -26.49 5.39 -46.12
C THR A 5 -25.31 5.66 -45.20
N THR A 6 -25.33 5.07 -44.00
CA THR A 6 -24.16 4.93 -43.13
C THR A 6 -23.20 3.96 -43.81
N GLY A 7 -22.49 4.45 -44.84
CA GLY A 7 -21.34 3.75 -45.38
C GLY A 7 -20.27 3.75 -44.30
N ASP A 8 -19.83 2.55 -43.92
CA ASP A 8 -18.71 2.31 -43.04
C ASP A 8 -17.45 2.87 -43.69
N THR A 9 -17.11 4.12 -43.39
CA THR A 9 -15.96 4.80 -44.02
C THR A 9 -14.71 4.48 -43.22
N SER A 10 -14.07 3.35 -43.52
CA SER A 10 -12.71 3.11 -43.05
C SER A 10 -11.76 4.10 -43.73
N THR A 11 -10.91 4.74 -42.94
CA THR A 11 -9.88 5.66 -43.44
C THR A 11 -8.51 5.12 -43.07
N VAL A 12 -7.73 4.73 -44.08
CA VAL A 12 -6.37 4.20 -43.90
C VAL A 12 -5.35 5.32 -43.97
N VAL A 13 -4.43 5.35 -43.01
CA VAL A 13 -3.29 6.27 -42.95
C VAL A 13 -1.99 5.48 -42.86
N GLY A 14 -1.22 5.44 -43.95
CA GLY A 14 0.07 4.76 -43.99
C GLY A 14 1.25 5.64 -43.56
N ALA A 15 2.27 5.05 -42.92
CA ALA A 15 3.55 5.70 -42.66
C ALA A 15 4.67 5.04 -43.49
N THR A 16 4.92 5.56 -44.69
CA THR A 16 6.08 5.17 -45.52
C THR A 16 6.78 6.36 -46.20
N ASN A 17 6.73 7.55 -45.58
CA ASN A 17 7.59 8.75 -45.82
C ASN A 17 6.91 10.06 -46.23
N GLU A 18 5.57 10.15 -46.34
CA GLU A 18 4.89 11.46 -46.50
C GLU A 18 3.78 11.68 -45.47
N ARG A 19 4.20 12.20 -44.31
CA ARG A 19 3.40 12.86 -43.26
C ARG A 19 2.20 12.10 -42.69
N GLY A 20 2.14 10.76 -42.71
CA GLY A 20 1.10 9.88 -42.12
C GLY A 20 0.22 10.53 -41.04
N ARG A 21 -0.78 11.28 -41.50
CA ARG A 21 -1.61 12.17 -40.71
C ARG A 21 -2.99 12.25 -41.33
N VAL A 22 -4.00 12.27 -40.50
CA VAL A 22 -5.38 12.55 -40.88
C VAL A 22 -6.05 13.43 -39.84
N THR A 23 -7.04 14.20 -40.28
CA THR A 23 -7.97 14.88 -39.38
C THR A 23 -9.34 14.22 -39.54
N VAL A 24 -9.91 13.78 -38.43
CA VAL A 24 -11.29 13.29 -38.32
C VAL A 24 -12.05 14.14 -37.30
N HIS A 25 -13.34 13.90 -37.12
CA HIS A 25 -14.11 14.45 -36.00
C HIS A 25 -14.60 13.28 -35.15
N ASP A 26 -14.67 13.40 -33.83
CA ASP A 26 -15.35 12.40 -32.99
C ASP A 26 -16.88 12.57 -33.03
N GLY A 27 -17.58 12.00 -32.03
CA GLY A 27 -19.04 12.00 -31.96
C GLY A 27 -19.65 13.36 -31.63
N ASP A 28 -18.94 14.22 -30.87
CA ASP A 28 -19.42 15.54 -30.48
C ASP A 28 -19.02 16.65 -31.48
N GLY A 29 -18.17 16.29 -32.45
CA GLY A 29 -17.70 17.18 -33.50
C GLY A 29 -16.37 17.85 -33.18
N THR A 30 -15.65 17.41 -32.15
CA THR A 30 -14.27 17.84 -31.91
C THR A 30 -13.36 17.31 -33.03
N PRO A 31 -12.62 18.18 -33.75
CA PRO A 31 -11.73 17.71 -34.78
C PRO A 31 -10.42 17.18 -34.17
N ILE A 32 -10.08 15.94 -34.51
CA ILE A 32 -8.94 15.18 -33.99
C ILE A 32 -7.92 14.98 -35.11
N GLU A 33 -6.66 15.34 -34.85
CA GLU A 33 -5.53 15.00 -35.72
C GLU A 33 -4.80 13.77 -35.18
N ILE A 34 -4.80 12.70 -35.99
CA ILE A 34 -4.10 11.44 -35.72
C ILE A 34 -2.84 11.40 -36.58
N ILE A 35 -1.69 11.12 -35.97
CA ILE A 35 -0.37 11.13 -36.62
C ILE A 35 0.39 9.86 -36.23
N LEU A 36 0.82 9.08 -37.22
CA LEU A 36 1.73 7.95 -37.03
C LEU A 36 3.10 8.29 -37.64
N ARG A 37 4.17 8.14 -36.85
CA ARG A 37 5.57 8.30 -37.29
C ARG A 37 6.35 7.02 -37.06
N GLY A 38 7.33 6.74 -37.93
CA GLY A 38 8.11 5.50 -37.87
C GLY A 38 7.50 4.45 -38.80
N ASP A 39 7.67 3.18 -38.43
CA ASP A 39 7.15 2.05 -39.21
C ASP A 39 5.63 1.88 -39.00
N GLY A 40 4.95 1.27 -39.96
CA GLY A 40 3.57 0.81 -39.81
C GLY A 40 2.49 1.69 -40.45
N GLN A 41 1.24 1.37 -40.16
CA GLN A 41 0.05 2.07 -40.64
C GLN A 41 -1.00 2.14 -39.54
N VAL A 42 -1.91 3.11 -39.62
CA VAL A 42 -3.10 3.18 -38.77
C VAL A 42 -4.35 3.22 -39.64
N THR A 43 -5.27 2.30 -39.39
CA THR A 43 -6.62 2.30 -39.96
C THR A 43 -7.58 2.85 -38.91
N ILE A 44 -8.46 3.76 -39.33
CA ILE A 44 -9.46 4.37 -38.47
C ILE A 44 -10.82 3.90 -38.96
N ASP A 45 -11.53 3.20 -38.09
CA ASP A 45 -12.89 2.75 -38.35
C ASP A 45 -13.85 3.49 -37.42
N ARG A 46 -15.02 3.83 -37.94
CA ARG A 46 -16.07 4.45 -37.14
C ARG A 46 -17.14 3.41 -36.86
N ASN A 47 -17.32 3.05 -35.59
CA ASN A 47 -18.32 2.07 -35.22
C ASN A 47 -19.75 2.62 -35.38
N ALA A 48 -20.75 1.75 -35.21
CA ALA A 48 -22.17 2.11 -35.37
C ALA A 48 -22.65 3.19 -34.39
N ALA A 49 -21.99 3.35 -33.23
CA ALA A 49 -22.27 4.39 -32.25
C ALA A 49 -21.55 5.72 -32.58
N GLY A 50 -20.78 5.77 -33.67
CA GLY A 50 -20.04 6.95 -34.11
C GLY A 50 -18.66 7.12 -33.46
N GLY A 51 -18.25 6.20 -32.59
CA GLY A 51 -16.94 6.20 -31.94
C GLY A 51 -15.82 5.71 -32.86
N LEU A 52 -14.59 6.11 -32.57
CA LEU A 52 -13.41 5.84 -33.41
C LEU A 52 -12.58 4.69 -32.86
N ASP A 53 -12.36 3.67 -33.70
CA ASP A 53 -11.48 2.54 -33.44
C ASP A 53 -10.18 2.69 -34.26
N LEU A 54 -9.03 2.50 -33.60
CA LEU A 54 -7.71 2.64 -34.23
C LEU A 54 -7.02 1.28 -34.34
N PHE A 55 -6.72 0.85 -35.55
CA PHE A 55 -5.99 -0.40 -35.82
C PHE A 55 -4.61 -0.10 -36.38
N LEU A 56 -3.58 -0.43 -35.61
CA LEU A 56 -2.18 -0.23 -35.96
C LEU A 56 -1.55 -1.55 -36.44
N THR A 57 -1.00 -1.52 -37.65
CA THR A 57 -0.33 -2.66 -38.29
C THR A 57 1.11 -2.30 -38.64
N ASP A 58 1.97 -3.32 -38.72
CA ASP A 58 3.39 -3.20 -39.08
C ASP A 58 4.18 -2.18 -38.26
N THR A 59 3.75 -1.90 -37.03
CA THR A 59 4.48 -1.03 -36.10
C THR A 59 5.72 -1.72 -35.51
N SER A 60 6.62 -0.92 -34.98
CA SER A 60 7.82 -1.36 -34.28
C SER A 60 8.10 -0.48 -33.06
N GLU A 61 9.16 -0.79 -32.30
CA GLU A 61 9.67 0.06 -31.21
C GLU A 61 10.19 1.45 -31.67
N ARG A 62 10.14 1.74 -32.98
CA ARG A 62 10.39 3.07 -33.55
C ARG A 62 9.11 3.86 -33.76
N SER A 63 7.97 3.18 -33.89
CA SER A 63 6.67 3.77 -34.22
C SER A 63 6.11 4.62 -33.08
N ARG A 64 5.47 5.74 -33.42
CA ARG A 64 4.89 6.69 -32.46
C ARG A 64 3.53 7.15 -32.96
N LEU A 65 2.48 6.85 -32.21
CA LEU A 65 1.13 7.37 -32.43
C LEU A 65 0.95 8.65 -31.60
N THR A 66 0.47 9.72 -32.23
CA THR A 66 0.08 10.97 -31.57
C THR A 66 -1.33 11.32 -31.98
N ILE A 67 -2.18 11.60 -31.00
CA ILE A 67 -3.58 11.99 -31.19
C ILE A 67 -3.77 13.31 -30.46
N ARG A 68 -4.28 14.33 -31.15
CA ARG A 68 -4.51 15.66 -30.54
C ARG A 68 -5.72 16.34 -31.13
N THR A 69 -6.44 17.09 -30.31
CA THR A 69 -7.52 17.96 -30.78
C THR A 69 -6.94 19.12 -31.60
N LYS A 70 -7.74 19.66 -32.51
CA LYS A 70 -7.40 20.82 -33.34
C LYS A 70 -8.49 21.90 -33.23
N GLY A 71 -8.11 23.17 -33.41
CA GLY A 71 -9.09 24.23 -33.59
C GLY A 71 -10.07 24.40 -32.42
N ARG A 72 -11.29 24.83 -32.74
CA ARG A 72 -12.42 24.96 -31.81
C ARG A 72 -13.55 24.08 -32.33
N GLY A 73 -14.10 23.23 -31.48
CA GLY A 73 -15.19 22.28 -31.76
C GLY A 73 -15.36 21.35 -30.55
N GLY A 74 -16.60 20.90 -30.31
CA GLY A 74 -16.98 20.06 -29.17
C GLY A 74 -16.46 20.56 -27.81
N ASP A 75 -15.95 19.64 -26.99
CA ASP A 75 -15.44 19.89 -25.64
C ASP A 75 -13.90 20.03 -25.53
N ASP A 76 -13.19 20.03 -26.66
CA ASP A 76 -11.71 20.06 -26.74
C ASP A 76 -11.02 18.85 -26.08
N ARG A 77 -11.75 17.73 -26.01
CA ARG A 77 -11.25 16.37 -25.77
C ARG A 77 -11.57 15.50 -26.98
N ALA A 78 -10.91 14.36 -27.06
CA ALA A 78 -11.04 13.44 -28.17
C ALA A 78 -11.52 12.10 -27.66
N ASP A 79 -12.68 11.66 -28.10
CA ASP A 79 -13.19 10.34 -27.73
C ASP A 79 -12.67 9.27 -28.70
N ILE A 80 -11.84 8.37 -28.19
CA ILE A 80 -11.43 7.15 -28.88
C ILE A 80 -12.08 5.98 -28.18
N VAL A 81 -12.61 5.04 -28.95
CA VAL A 81 -13.17 3.80 -28.39
C VAL A 81 -12.00 2.86 -28.18
N ASN A 82 -11.54 2.17 -29.22
CA ASN A 82 -10.46 1.20 -29.06
C ASN A 82 -9.14 1.62 -29.74
N VAL A 83 -8.02 1.12 -29.21
CA VAL A 83 -6.70 1.21 -29.85
C VAL A 83 -6.03 -0.16 -29.85
N TYR A 84 -5.83 -0.73 -31.04
CA TYR A 84 -5.22 -2.04 -31.24
C TYR A 84 -3.88 -1.93 -31.98
N SER A 85 -2.82 -2.56 -31.46
CA SER A 85 -1.52 -2.67 -32.11
C SER A 85 -0.99 -4.10 -32.02
N PHE A 86 -0.90 -4.80 -33.15
CA PHE A 86 -0.45 -6.21 -33.17
C PHE A 86 1.04 -6.41 -32.90
N ARG A 87 1.83 -5.34 -32.94
CA ARG A 87 3.27 -5.36 -32.70
C ARG A 87 3.64 -4.33 -31.63
N SER A 88 4.93 -4.29 -31.29
CA SER A 88 5.47 -3.25 -30.42
C SER A 88 5.24 -1.87 -31.01
N ILE A 89 5.11 -0.88 -30.12
CA ILE A 89 5.07 0.53 -30.47
C ILE A 89 5.82 1.33 -29.41
N ARG A 90 6.61 2.32 -29.84
CA ARG A 90 7.41 3.11 -28.91
C ARG A 90 6.54 3.93 -27.96
N SER A 91 5.51 4.58 -28.49
CA SER A 91 4.68 5.49 -27.72
C SER A 91 3.31 5.75 -28.34
N ILE A 92 2.32 5.89 -27.48
CA ILE A 92 1.00 6.45 -27.77
C ILE A 92 0.85 7.73 -26.92
N ASP A 93 0.68 8.89 -27.55
CA ASP A 93 0.53 10.19 -26.86
C ASP A 93 -0.78 10.88 -27.28
N GLY A 94 -1.74 10.89 -26.35
CA GLY A 94 -3.09 11.45 -26.48
C GLY A 94 -3.54 12.08 -25.17
N ARG A 95 -2.87 13.13 -24.69
CA ARG A 95 -3.13 13.73 -23.37
C ARG A 95 -4.54 14.28 -23.16
N LYS A 96 -5.27 14.55 -24.24
CA LYS A 96 -6.67 15.00 -24.26
C LYS A 96 -7.57 13.95 -24.91
N VAL A 97 -7.11 12.70 -24.94
CA VAL A 97 -7.86 11.59 -25.51
C VAL A 97 -8.45 10.82 -24.36
N ASP A 98 -9.77 10.71 -24.37
CA ASP A 98 -10.50 9.84 -23.47
C ASP A 98 -10.71 8.51 -24.15
N LEU A 99 -10.40 7.44 -23.42
CA LEU A 99 -10.56 6.09 -23.95
C LEU A 99 -11.82 5.48 -23.36
N SER A 100 -12.79 5.25 -24.23
CA SER A 100 -14.10 4.65 -23.90
C SER A 100 -14.17 3.15 -24.21
N GLY A 101 -13.10 2.59 -24.77
CA GLY A 101 -12.91 1.18 -25.11
C GLY A 101 -11.57 0.64 -24.61
N ASP A 102 -11.12 -0.46 -25.20
CA ASP A 102 -9.89 -1.16 -24.83
C ASP A 102 -8.65 -0.61 -25.53
N LEU A 103 -7.51 -0.71 -24.84
CA LEU A 103 -6.19 -0.55 -25.43
C LEU A 103 -5.46 -1.88 -25.40
N TRP A 104 -5.02 -2.35 -26.57
CA TRP A 104 -4.29 -3.60 -26.70
C TRP A 104 -3.05 -3.43 -27.56
N VAL A 105 -1.90 -3.79 -27.00
CA VAL A 105 -0.60 -3.81 -27.69
C VAL A 105 0.00 -5.21 -27.53
N GLY A 106 0.04 -5.97 -28.62
CA GLY A 106 0.57 -7.34 -28.61
C GLY A 106 2.06 -7.41 -28.24
N GLY A 107 2.85 -6.39 -28.61
CA GLY A 107 4.26 -6.26 -28.27
C GLY A 107 4.55 -5.31 -27.11
N SER A 108 5.75 -4.74 -27.07
CA SER A 108 6.17 -3.78 -26.03
C SER A 108 5.56 -2.38 -26.29
N LEU A 109 5.17 -1.69 -25.22
CA LEU A 109 4.75 -0.28 -25.25
C LEU A 109 5.66 0.55 -24.32
N GLY A 110 6.51 1.39 -24.90
CA GLY A 110 7.46 2.17 -24.10
C GLY A 110 6.83 3.36 -23.35
N ARG A 111 5.79 3.98 -23.90
CA ARG A 111 5.12 5.12 -23.28
C ARG A 111 3.64 5.18 -23.63
N LEU A 112 2.80 5.35 -22.63
CA LEU A 112 1.38 5.62 -22.77
C LEU A 112 1.03 6.96 -22.12
N ARG A 113 0.36 7.86 -22.85
CA ARG A 113 -0.23 9.07 -22.29
C ARG A 113 -1.66 9.22 -22.79
N LEU A 114 -2.61 9.13 -21.89
CA LEU A 114 -4.03 9.34 -22.17
C LEU A 114 -4.61 10.39 -21.22
N GLY A 115 -5.79 10.90 -21.57
CA GLY A 115 -6.68 11.62 -20.68
C GLY A 115 -7.39 10.63 -19.76
N ASP A 116 -8.72 10.73 -19.71
CA ASP A 116 -9.54 9.94 -18.79
C ASP A 116 -9.89 8.58 -19.42
N MET A 117 -10.15 7.60 -18.57
CA MET A 117 -10.55 6.26 -19.00
C MET A 117 -11.96 6.01 -18.51
N ALA A 118 -12.83 5.58 -19.43
CA ALA A 118 -14.19 5.18 -19.06
C ALA A 118 -14.18 3.89 -18.20
N PRO A 119 -15.27 3.63 -17.47
CA PRO A 119 -15.48 2.36 -16.77
C PRO A 119 -15.50 1.11 -17.65
N GLY A 120 -15.03 0.00 -17.10
CA GLY A 120 -15.15 -1.35 -17.67
C GLY A 120 -14.11 -1.68 -18.75
N GLN A 121 -13.06 -0.86 -18.88
CA GLN A 121 -12.09 -0.97 -19.96
C GLN A 121 -10.83 -1.73 -19.55
N ARG A 122 -10.09 -2.19 -20.56
CA ARG A 122 -8.85 -2.93 -20.35
C ARG A 122 -7.67 -2.34 -21.12
N ILE A 123 -6.52 -2.34 -20.46
CA ILE A 123 -5.22 -2.00 -21.04
C ILE A 123 -4.35 -3.25 -21.01
N ASP A 124 -4.07 -3.83 -22.17
CA ASP A 124 -3.19 -4.99 -22.33
C ASP A 124 -1.91 -4.61 -23.09
N VAL A 125 -0.75 -4.92 -22.52
CA VAL A 125 0.56 -4.67 -23.12
C VAL A 125 1.43 -5.94 -23.06
N GLY A 126 1.96 -6.36 -24.20
CA GLY A 126 2.88 -7.48 -24.31
C GLY A 126 2.21 -8.85 -24.18
N VAL A 127 0.92 -8.95 -24.48
CA VAL A 127 0.12 -10.17 -24.22
C VAL A 127 0.32 -11.31 -25.22
N MET A 128 1.21 -11.17 -26.20
CA MET A 128 1.58 -12.29 -27.07
C MET A 128 2.51 -13.28 -26.35
N GLU A 129 2.26 -14.57 -26.53
CA GLU A 129 2.86 -15.70 -25.77
C GLU A 129 4.39 -15.74 -25.81
N ASP A 130 5.01 -15.21 -26.86
CA ASP A 130 6.46 -15.24 -27.09
C ASP A 130 7.20 -13.96 -26.66
N MET A 131 6.55 -13.04 -25.94
CA MET A 131 7.20 -11.80 -25.52
C MET A 131 8.16 -12.05 -24.34
N PRO A 132 9.43 -11.60 -24.44
CA PRO A 132 10.36 -11.70 -23.33
C PRO A 132 9.86 -10.86 -22.14
N GLU A 133 9.96 -11.40 -20.93
CA GLU A 133 9.57 -10.72 -19.68
C GLU A 133 10.33 -9.39 -19.46
N ASP A 134 11.52 -9.26 -20.05
CA ASP A 134 12.38 -8.07 -20.02
C ASP A 134 12.10 -7.06 -21.14
N GLY A 135 10.88 -7.04 -21.69
CA GLY A 135 10.46 -6.06 -22.69
C GLY A 135 10.69 -4.60 -22.25
N THR A 136 10.69 -3.68 -23.22
CA THR A 136 10.82 -2.23 -22.96
C THR A 136 9.86 -1.80 -21.84
N PRO A 137 10.35 -1.26 -20.71
CA PRO A 137 9.48 -0.92 -19.59
C PRO A 137 8.46 0.17 -19.93
N LEU A 138 7.22 -0.02 -19.47
CA LEU A 138 6.12 0.92 -19.71
C LEU A 138 6.24 2.17 -18.81
N ASP A 139 6.17 3.36 -19.42
CA ASP A 139 5.93 4.65 -18.74
C ASP A 139 4.51 5.14 -19.08
N ALA A 140 3.56 4.88 -18.18
CA ALA A 140 2.16 5.22 -18.33
C ALA A 140 1.77 6.46 -17.51
N ARG A 141 1.04 7.37 -18.16
CA ARG A 141 0.37 8.52 -17.53
C ARG A 141 -1.08 8.58 -18.01
N LEU A 142 -1.99 8.43 -17.08
CA LEU A 142 -3.43 8.49 -17.27
C LEU A 142 -3.99 9.71 -16.52
N GLY A 143 -5.19 10.15 -16.89
CA GLY A 143 -6.00 11.13 -16.16
C GLY A 143 -6.76 10.46 -15.04
N ASP A 144 -8.07 10.65 -15.02
CA ASP A 144 -8.98 9.93 -14.13
C ASP A 144 -9.29 8.55 -14.69
N VAL A 145 -9.15 7.53 -13.85
CA VAL A 145 -9.40 6.13 -14.20
C VAL A 145 -10.49 5.57 -13.28
N SER A 146 -11.43 4.82 -13.85
CA SER A 146 -12.51 4.16 -13.12
C SER A 146 -12.71 2.79 -13.71
N ASP A 147 -12.78 1.74 -12.89
CA ASP A 147 -13.14 0.39 -13.32
C ASP A 147 -12.27 -0.12 -14.51
N VAL A 148 -10.94 0.08 -14.44
CA VAL A 148 -9.99 -0.33 -15.47
C VAL A 148 -9.00 -1.35 -14.96
N THR A 149 -8.85 -2.43 -15.73
CA THR A 149 -7.76 -3.40 -15.57
C THR A 149 -6.58 -3.06 -16.48
N LEU A 150 -5.38 -2.93 -15.90
CA LEU A 150 -4.13 -2.81 -16.64
C LEU A 150 -3.28 -4.07 -16.46
N ILE A 151 -3.01 -4.78 -17.56
CA ILE A 151 -2.08 -5.92 -17.59
C ILE A 151 -0.90 -5.58 -18.49
N SER A 152 0.29 -5.62 -17.93
CA SER A 152 1.55 -5.50 -18.67
C SER A 152 2.37 -6.76 -18.44
N ASN A 153 2.65 -7.52 -19.49
CA ASN A 153 3.56 -8.67 -19.40
C ASN A 153 5.04 -8.25 -19.28
N GLY A 154 5.36 -6.99 -19.58
CA GLY A 154 6.67 -6.39 -19.28
C GLY A 154 6.65 -5.51 -18.02
N PRO A 155 7.83 -5.09 -17.52
CA PRO A 155 7.91 -4.22 -16.35
C PRO A 155 7.29 -2.84 -16.61
N ILE A 156 6.76 -2.21 -15.55
CA ILE A 156 6.28 -0.83 -15.57
C ILE A 156 7.31 0.05 -14.84
N ALA A 157 8.00 0.91 -15.59
CA ALA A 157 8.97 1.84 -15.02
C ALA A 157 8.30 3.00 -14.26
N SER A 158 7.10 3.42 -14.66
CA SER A 158 6.33 4.48 -14.01
C SER A 158 4.85 4.36 -14.38
N LEU A 159 3.98 4.25 -13.38
CA LEU A 159 2.53 4.37 -13.52
C LEU A 159 2.07 5.63 -12.81
N ARG A 160 1.39 6.51 -13.54
CA ARG A 160 0.83 7.75 -12.99
C ARG A 160 -0.63 7.90 -13.39
N ALA A 161 -1.47 8.28 -12.43
CA ALA A 161 -2.85 8.68 -12.68
C ALA A 161 -3.22 9.88 -11.79
N GLU A 162 -4.26 10.61 -12.16
CA GLU A 162 -4.85 11.63 -11.29
C GLU A 162 -5.61 10.94 -10.15
N GLN A 163 -6.48 10.00 -10.46
CA GLN A 163 -7.13 9.08 -9.53
C GLN A 163 -7.38 7.72 -10.18
N TRP A 164 -7.61 6.68 -9.39
CA TRP A 164 -8.07 5.39 -9.88
C TRP A 164 -9.10 4.83 -8.91
N ALA A 165 -10.37 4.93 -9.30
CA ALA A 165 -11.51 4.54 -8.48
C ALA A 165 -12.03 3.16 -8.90
N ASP A 166 -12.46 2.37 -7.93
CA ASP A 166 -13.14 1.11 -8.14
C ASP A 166 -14.60 1.28 -7.68
N ARG A 167 -15.50 1.41 -8.65
CA ARG A 167 -16.91 1.75 -8.43
C ARG A 167 -17.85 0.57 -8.68
N GLN A 168 -17.34 -0.51 -9.25
CA GLN A 168 -18.12 -1.66 -9.66
C GLN A 168 -17.63 -2.90 -8.90
N GLY A 169 -18.53 -3.81 -8.52
CA GLY A 169 -18.19 -4.88 -7.56
C GLY A 169 -17.14 -5.92 -8.02
N ALA A 170 -16.52 -5.77 -9.19
CA ALA A 170 -15.42 -6.61 -9.63
C ALA A 170 -14.10 -5.83 -9.46
N PRO A 171 -13.16 -6.33 -8.63
CA PRO A 171 -11.93 -5.60 -8.32
C PRO A 171 -11.13 -5.20 -9.56
N ASP A 172 -10.81 -3.92 -9.66
CA ASP A 172 -9.84 -3.42 -10.62
C ASP A 172 -8.45 -3.98 -10.34
N ARG A 173 -7.63 -4.13 -11.39
CA ARG A 173 -6.30 -4.70 -11.23
C ARG A 173 -5.23 -4.05 -12.10
N VAL A 174 -4.10 -3.74 -11.47
CA VAL A 174 -2.82 -3.49 -12.14
C VAL A 174 -1.91 -4.70 -11.95
N ARG A 175 -1.56 -5.39 -13.04
CA ARG A 175 -0.64 -6.52 -13.03
C ARG A 175 0.59 -6.25 -13.89
N ALA A 176 1.77 -6.48 -13.33
CA ALA A 176 3.04 -6.51 -14.06
C ALA A 176 4.11 -7.36 -13.35
N PRO A 177 5.17 -7.83 -14.02
CA PRO A 177 6.32 -8.44 -13.34
C PRO A 177 7.00 -7.51 -12.33
N ARG A 178 6.98 -6.20 -12.59
CA ARG A 178 7.56 -5.19 -11.69
C ARG A 178 6.88 -3.85 -11.92
N ILE A 179 6.72 -3.07 -10.86
CA ILE A 179 6.36 -1.65 -10.92
C ILE A 179 7.40 -0.86 -10.14
N ASP A 180 8.24 -0.10 -10.84
CA ASP A 180 9.33 0.66 -10.20
C ASP A 180 8.77 1.89 -9.45
N ARG A 181 7.78 2.56 -10.05
CA ARG A 181 7.17 3.79 -9.52
C ARG A 181 5.67 3.80 -9.75
N LEU A 182 4.91 3.91 -8.67
CA LEU A 182 3.47 4.19 -8.67
C LEU A 182 3.26 5.60 -8.12
N ARG A 183 2.52 6.45 -8.84
CA ARG A 183 2.14 7.78 -8.37
C ARG A 183 0.70 8.12 -8.73
N ILE A 184 -0.15 8.12 -7.73
CA ILE A 184 -1.56 8.50 -7.82
C ILE A 184 -1.72 9.81 -7.05
N ARG A 185 -2.36 10.79 -7.66
CA ARG A 185 -2.47 12.12 -7.05
C ARG A 185 -3.55 12.17 -5.99
N ASN A 186 -4.69 11.52 -6.24
CA ASN A 186 -5.83 11.46 -5.34
C ASN A 186 -6.01 9.99 -4.89
N ASP A 187 -7.23 9.49 -4.93
CA ASP A 187 -7.61 8.19 -4.39
C ASP A 187 -7.16 7.04 -5.31
N PHE A 188 -6.83 5.92 -4.67
CA PHE A 188 -6.41 4.69 -5.34
C PHE A 188 -7.07 3.48 -4.69
N GLU A 189 -7.87 2.76 -5.48
CA GLU A 189 -8.79 1.72 -5.01
C GLU A 189 -8.58 0.39 -5.74
N VAL A 190 -7.37 0.17 -6.25
CA VAL A 190 -7.09 -0.88 -7.23
C VAL A 190 -6.14 -1.92 -6.67
N ASP A 191 -6.41 -3.19 -7.01
CA ASP A 191 -5.49 -4.28 -6.71
C ASP A 191 -4.18 -4.12 -7.48
N LEU A 192 -3.07 -4.38 -6.79
CA LEU A 192 -1.75 -4.33 -7.39
C LEU A 192 -1.08 -5.69 -7.28
N VAL A 193 -0.72 -6.29 -8.41
CA VAL A 193 -0.07 -7.61 -8.43
C VAL A 193 1.27 -7.51 -9.15
N GLN A 194 2.35 -7.72 -8.41
CA GLN A 194 3.69 -7.95 -8.97
C GLN A 194 4.01 -9.43 -9.04
N SER A 195 4.21 -9.99 -10.24
CA SER A 195 4.68 -11.37 -10.35
C SER A 195 6.19 -11.47 -10.02
N ALA A 196 6.62 -12.56 -9.40
CA ALA A 196 7.93 -12.74 -8.76
C ALA A 196 9.19 -12.68 -9.67
N GLY A 197 9.12 -12.16 -10.90
CA GLY A 197 10.18 -12.26 -11.91
C GLY A 197 11.23 -11.15 -11.92
N GLY A 198 11.16 -10.12 -11.05
CA GLY A 198 11.65 -8.80 -11.43
C GLY A 198 12.85 -8.17 -10.71
N ALA A 199 13.94 -8.90 -10.44
CA ALA A 199 15.24 -8.39 -9.94
C ALA A 199 15.33 -7.94 -8.47
N GLU A 200 16.13 -8.68 -7.71
CA GLU A 200 16.64 -8.27 -6.40
C GLU A 200 17.23 -6.83 -6.48
N GLY A 201 16.83 -5.97 -5.54
CA GLY A 201 17.48 -4.66 -5.33
C GLY A 201 16.82 -3.45 -6.00
N ARG A 202 15.71 -3.59 -6.75
CA ARG A 202 14.91 -2.46 -7.25
C ARG A 202 13.52 -2.39 -6.61
N GLY A 203 13.48 -2.10 -5.31
CA GLY A 203 12.21 -1.95 -4.60
C GLY A 203 11.35 -0.79 -5.11
N MET A 204 10.04 -1.01 -5.12
CA MET A 204 9.01 -0.08 -5.57
C MET A 204 9.03 1.25 -4.79
N ILE A 205 8.73 2.36 -5.47
CA ILE A 205 8.29 3.60 -4.83
C ILE A 205 6.83 3.84 -5.15
N ALA A 206 5.98 3.88 -4.13
CA ALA A 206 4.56 4.17 -4.27
C ALA A 206 4.19 5.46 -3.53
N TYR A 207 3.39 6.30 -4.19
CA TYR A 207 2.81 7.52 -3.64
C TYR A 207 1.33 7.59 -4.04
N VAL A 208 0.44 7.58 -3.06
CA VAL A 208 -0.99 7.83 -3.18
C VAL A 208 -1.28 9.10 -2.38
N GLY A 209 -1.68 10.18 -3.07
CA GLY A 209 -1.89 11.47 -2.41
C GLY A 209 -3.20 11.54 -1.62
N GLY A 210 -4.23 10.80 -2.05
CA GLY A 210 -5.53 10.68 -1.39
C GLY A 210 -5.66 9.39 -0.58
N ASN A 211 -6.87 8.85 -0.57
CA ASN A 211 -7.23 7.63 0.13
C ASN A 211 -6.68 6.38 -0.56
N LEU A 212 -6.37 5.37 0.22
CA LEU A 212 -6.03 4.02 -0.24
C LEU A 212 -7.03 3.07 0.39
N ARG A 213 -8.03 2.65 -0.38
CA ARG A 213 -9.11 1.83 0.16
C ARG A 213 -9.49 0.64 -0.71
N ASP A 214 -10.07 -0.38 -0.09
CA ASP A 214 -10.66 -1.53 -0.78
C ASP A 214 -9.70 -2.21 -1.78
N ALA A 215 -8.40 -2.24 -1.45
CA ALA A 215 -7.34 -2.66 -2.37
C ALA A 215 -6.50 -3.79 -1.78
N SER A 216 -6.14 -4.76 -2.61
CA SER A 216 -5.19 -5.84 -2.29
C SER A 216 -3.90 -5.72 -3.09
N TRP A 217 -2.78 -5.58 -2.40
CA TRP A 217 -1.46 -5.38 -3.01
C TRP A 217 -0.56 -6.57 -2.72
N HIS A 218 -0.11 -7.26 -3.76
CA HIS A 218 0.97 -8.25 -3.68
C HIS A 218 2.24 -7.69 -4.35
N VAL A 219 3.29 -7.46 -3.55
CA VAL A 219 4.53 -6.82 -4.00
C VAL A 219 5.75 -7.73 -3.81
N ALA A 220 6.17 -8.37 -4.90
CA ALA A 220 7.33 -9.26 -4.89
C ALA A 220 8.70 -8.53 -4.85
N SER A 221 8.82 -7.30 -5.38
CA SER A 221 10.14 -6.63 -5.57
C SER A 221 10.69 -5.88 -4.34
N GLY A 222 9.96 -5.91 -3.21
CA GLY A 222 10.23 -5.09 -2.03
C GLY A 222 9.79 -3.64 -2.22
N ILE A 223 9.72 -2.88 -1.13
CA ILE A 223 9.20 -1.50 -1.15
C ILE A 223 10.24 -0.56 -0.56
N ARG A 224 10.81 0.31 -1.40
CA ARG A 224 11.75 1.31 -0.90
C ARG A 224 11.04 2.43 -0.14
N ARG A 225 9.88 2.84 -0.65
CA ARG A 225 9.06 3.88 -0.04
C ARG A 225 7.61 3.70 -0.44
N LEU A 226 6.73 3.64 0.55
CA LEU A 226 5.29 3.78 0.38
C LEU A 226 4.81 5.03 1.11
N HIS A 227 3.98 5.84 0.46
CA HIS A 227 3.27 6.94 1.08
C HIS A 227 1.80 6.92 0.64
N ALA A 228 0.88 6.81 1.59
CA ALA A 228 -0.55 7.07 1.42
C ALA A 228 -0.93 8.27 2.29
N GLY A 229 -1.45 9.34 1.68
CA GLY A 229 -1.67 10.62 2.35
C GLY A 229 -2.99 10.74 3.10
N GLY A 230 -4.06 10.12 2.57
CA GLY A 230 -5.42 10.16 3.10
C GLY A 230 -5.73 9.02 4.08
N VAL A 231 -6.98 8.57 4.10
CA VAL A 231 -7.40 7.42 4.90
C VAL A 231 -6.95 6.13 4.21
N VAL A 232 -6.47 5.19 5.01
CA VAL A 232 -6.14 3.82 4.59
C VAL A 232 -7.16 2.88 5.24
N ASP A 233 -8.03 2.29 4.43
CA ASP A 233 -9.15 1.48 4.92
C ASP A 233 -9.37 0.24 4.05
N GLN A 234 -9.74 -0.88 4.64
CA GLN A 234 -9.84 -2.19 3.96
C GLN A 234 -8.66 -2.50 3.02
N TRP A 235 -7.44 -2.08 3.39
CA TRP A 235 -6.25 -2.27 2.55
C TRP A 235 -5.46 -3.49 3.02
N HIS A 236 -5.15 -4.40 2.10
CA HIS A 236 -4.29 -5.55 2.34
C HIS A 236 -2.98 -5.43 1.56
N LEU A 237 -1.85 -5.60 2.23
CA LEU A 237 -0.53 -5.62 1.63
C LEU A 237 0.20 -6.91 1.98
N GLU A 238 0.45 -7.73 0.96
CA GLU A 238 1.36 -8.86 0.99
C GLU A 238 2.71 -8.47 0.35
N PHE A 239 3.82 -8.74 1.03
CA PHE A 239 5.15 -8.45 0.50
C PHE A 239 6.15 -9.59 0.75
N ASP A 240 6.94 -9.88 -0.28
CA ASP A 240 7.91 -10.99 -0.24
C ASP A 240 9.31 -10.53 0.22
N GLN A 241 9.57 -9.22 0.17
CA GLN A 241 10.88 -8.60 0.38
C GLN A 241 10.78 -7.30 1.17
N ASP A 242 11.89 -6.85 1.75
CA ASP A 242 11.94 -5.72 2.67
C ASP A 242 11.16 -4.46 2.25
N ILE A 243 10.49 -3.86 3.23
CA ILE A 243 9.94 -2.51 3.17
C ILE A 243 10.88 -1.56 3.90
N ARG A 244 11.62 -0.71 3.18
CA ARG A 244 12.54 0.24 3.81
C ARG A 244 11.81 1.35 4.58
N SER A 245 10.73 1.90 4.01
CA SER A 245 9.95 2.96 4.67
C SER A 245 8.50 3.02 4.20
N MET A 246 7.60 3.24 5.14
CA MET A 246 6.18 3.42 4.92
C MET A 246 5.68 4.63 5.73
N LYS A 247 4.89 5.48 5.08
CA LYS A 247 4.16 6.57 5.72
C LYS A 247 2.69 6.47 5.33
N LEU A 248 1.85 6.16 6.27
CA LEU A 248 0.41 6.09 6.08
C LEU A 248 -0.26 7.32 6.69
N GLY A 249 -1.47 7.61 6.23
CA GLY A 249 -2.32 8.61 6.86
C GLY A 249 -2.97 8.02 8.11
N ARG A 250 -4.29 8.21 8.26
CA ARG A 250 -5.07 7.48 9.27
C ARG A 250 -5.36 6.09 8.73
N VAL A 251 -5.10 5.06 9.53
CA VAL A 251 -5.43 3.68 9.18
C VAL A 251 -6.66 3.25 9.96
N GLU A 252 -7.71 2.83 9.27
CA GLU A 252 -8.95 2.35 9.90
C GLU A 252 -8.94 0.84 10.00
N HIS A 253 -8.83 0.17 8.86
CA HIS A 253 -8.67 -1.27 8.76
C HIS A 253 -7.58 -1.57 7.73
N ALA A 254 -6.42 -2.08 8.16
CA ALA A 254 -5.40 -2.53 7.21
C ALA A 254 -4.67 -3.77 7.70
N GLN A 255 -4.35 -4.65 6.77
CA GLN A 255 -3.57 -5.86 7.00
C GLN A 255 -2.26 -5.76 6.23
N ILE A 256 -1.13 -5.88 6.92
CA ILE A 256 0.20 -5.86 6.31
C ILE A 256 0.91 -7.17 6.66
N GLU A 257 1.20 -7.98 5.66
CA GLU A 257 1.73 -9.33 5.83
C GLU A 257 3.01 -9.52 5.01
N GLY A 258 4.09 -9.85 5.73
CA GLY A 258 5.37 -10.19 5.15
C GLY A 258 5.55 -11.71 5.09
N THR A 259 5.52 -12.29 3.89
CA THR A 259 5.50 -13.75 3.68
C THR A 259 6.86 -14.42 3.82
N GLY A 260 7.94 -13.67 3.59
CA GLY A 260 9.31 -14.19 3.65
C GLY A 260 9.86 -14.27 5.08
N PRO A 261 10.79 -15.21 5.37
CA PRO A 261 11.48 -15.29 6.67
C PRO A 261 12.31 -14.04 7.00
N ARG A 262 12.57 -13.20 5.99
CA ARG A 262 13.28 -11.93 6.11
C ARG A 262 12.39 -10.74 5.82
N SER A 263 11.07 -10.85 5.95
CA SER A 263 10.17 -9.72 5.73
C SER A 263 10.44 -8.61 6.76
N HIS A 264 11.33 -7.67 6.42
CA HIS A 264 11.72 -6.59 7.32
C HIS A 264 11.02 -5.28 6.93
N ILE A 265 10.45 -4.61 7.93
CA ILE A 265 9.97 -3.23 7.78
C ILE A 265 10.92 -2.29 8.51
N GLY A 266 11.66 -1.46 7.78
CA GLY A 266 12.64 -0.55 8.37
C GLY A 266 11.99 0.57 9.20
N ARG A 267 10.99 1.24 8.63
CA ARG A 267 10.27 2.35 9.29
C ARG A 267 8.82 2.39 8.84
N LEU A 268 7.91 2.52 9.79
CA LEU A 268 6.49 2.72 9.61
C LEU A 268 6.02 3.91 10.44
N ASP A 269 5.54 4.94 9.75
CA ASP A 269 4.90 6.09 10.36
C ASP A 269 3.41 6.12 9.96
N ALA A 270 2.48 6.38 10.89
CA ALA A 270 1.07 6.63 10.60
C ALA A 270 0.52 7.78 11.47
N TYR A 271 -0.63 8.35 11.12
CA TYR A 271 -1.32 9.34 11.98
C TYR A 271 -2.15 8.69 13.09
N GLY A 272 -2.50 7.42 12.91
CA GLY A 272 -3.25 6.60 13.86
C GLY A 272 -3.58 5.28 13.17
N TRP A 273 -3.86 4.25 13.96
CA TRP A 273 -4.22 2.94 13.44
C TRP A 273 -5.32 2.35 14.30
N ALA A 274 -6.56 2.33 13.81
CA ALA A 274 -7.71 1.91 14.59
C ALA A 274 -7.79 0.39 14.74
N SER A 275 -7.62 -0.35 13.64
CA SER A 275 -7.69 -1.82 13.67
C SER A 275 -6.92 -2.48 12.51
N GLY A 276 -6.82 -3.80 12.57
CA GLY A 276 -6.16 -4.63 11.56
C GLY A 276 -4.92 -5.32 12.14
N GLY A 277 -3.90 -5.54 11.32
CA GLY A 277 -2.76 -6.35 11.72
C GLY A 277 -1.50 -6.06 10.92
N LEU A 278 -0.36 -6.26 11.59
CA LEU A 278 0.96 -6.24 11.00
C LEU A 278 1.68 -7.53 11.35
N VAL A 279 2.00 -8.34 10.35
CA VAL A 279 2.79 -9.56 10.46
C VAL A 279 4.06 -9.39 9.63
N ALA A 280 5.23 -9.51 10.26
CA ALA A 280 6.51 -9.41 9.57
C ALA A 280 7.61 -10.18 10.32
N GLY A 281 8.78 -10.40 9.71
CA GLY A 281 9.94 -10.94 10.42
C GLY A 281 10.41 -9.98 11.50
N SER A 282 10.59 -8.70 11.16
CA SER A 282 11.00 -7.66 12.11
C SER A 282 10.57 -6.25 11.67
N LEU A 283 10.51 -5.33 12.64
CA LEU A 283 10.14 -3.93 12.49
C LEU A 283 11.17 -3.02 13.17
N GLY A 284 11.81 -2.15 12.39
CA GLY A 284 12.78 -1.18 12.90
C GLY A 284 12.10 -0.11 13.76
N THR A 285 11.27 0.74 13.17
CA THR A 285 10.59 1.81 13.92
C THR A 285 9.13 1.90 13.56
N LEU A 286 8.26 1.93 14.57
CA LEU A 286 6.85 2.27 14.48
C LEU A 286 6.61 3.62 15.16
N THR A 287 5.99 4.58 14.47
CA THR A 287 5.65 5.89 15.05
C THR A 287 4.25 6.31 14.66
N MET A 288 3.37 6.44 15.66
CA MET A 288 2.11 7.17 15.49
C MET A 288 2.35 8.67 15.66
N ARG A 289 1.63 9.50 14.89
CA ARG A 289 1.80 10.95 14.86
C ARG A 289 0.47 11.62 15.10
N SER A 290 0.47 12.68 15.90
CA SER A 290 -0.72 13.53 16.02
C SER A 290 -1.11 14.15 14.68
N ALA A 291 -2.31 13.78 14.22
CA ALA A 291 -3.03 14.53 13.22
C ALA A 291 -3.40 15.88 13.84
N ARG A 292 -2.95 16.98 13.24
CA ARG A 292 -3.27 18.34 13.73
C ARG A 292 -4.77 18.68 13.67
N THR A 293 -5.57 17.85 13.00
CA THR A 293 -6.91 18.20 12.55
C THR A 293 -7.95 17.09 12.76
N GLN A 294 -7.60 15.96 13.39
CA GLN A 294 -8.55 14.86 13.60
C GLN A 294 -8.77 14.60 15.09
N GLU A 295 -10.04 14.45 15.46
CA GLU A 295 -10.51 14.26 16.83
C GLU A 295 -10.11 12.88 17.41
N ASP A 296 -9.81 11.90 16.54
CA ASP A 296 -9.61 10.49 16.94
C ASP A 296 -8.17 10.16 17.42
N GLY A 297 -7.35 11.16 17.75
CA GLY A 297 -6.07 10.93 18.43
C GLY A 297 -5.00 10.18 17.61
N SER A 298 -3.88 9.86 18.26
CA SER A 298 -2.74 9.12 17.65
C SER A 298 -2.63 7.71 18.18
N HIS A 299 -3.77 7.01 18.27
CA HIS A 299 -3.86 5.70 18.89
C HIS A 299 -3.34 4.59 17.97
N PHE A 300 -2.99 3.47 18.58
CA PHE A 300 -2.64 2.22 17.91
C PHE A 300 -3.51 1.09 18.49
N GLY A 301 -4.42 0.57 17.66
CA GLY A 301 -5.40 -0.46 17.98
C GLY A 301 -5.30 -1.71 17.10
N ALA A 302 -4.17 -1.89 16.42
CA ALA A 302 -3.93 -3.05 15.55
C ALA A 302 -3.03 -4.08 16.23
N ASP A 303 -3.12 -5.32 15.76
CA ASP A 303 -2.22 -6.38 16.20
C ASP A 303 -0.86 -6.26 15.52
N LEU A 304 0.19 -6.64 16.25
CA LEU A 304 1.57 -6.62 15.76
C LEU A 304 2.24 -7.95 16.10
N THR A 305 2.50 -8.78 15.09
CA THR A 305 3.22 -10.04 15.24
C THR A 305 4.55 -10.01 14.49
N LEU A 306 5.66 -10.13 15.21
CA LEU A 306 7.00 -10.20 14.62
C LEU A 306 7.67 -11.53 14.94
N PHE A 307 7.97 -12.33 13.91
CA PHE A 307 8.28 -13.76 14.11
C PHE A 307 9.78 -14.11 14.00
N ASP A 308 10.65 -13.20 13.56
CA ASP A 308 12.09 -13.50 13.43
C ASP A 308 12.80 -13.52 14.80
N ARG A 309 13.07 -14.74 15.28
CA ARG A 309 13.83 -15.00 16.51
C ARG A 309 15.32 -14.68 16.39
N SER A 310 15.84 -14.66 15.17
CA SER A 310 17.26 -14.40 14.89
C SER A 310 17.60 -12.93 14.77
N ALA A 311 16.58 -12.06 14.63
CA ALA A 311 16.78 -10.62 14.59
C ALA A 311 17.36 -10.11 15.93
N ASP A 312 18.38 -9.25 15.85
CA ASP A 312 18.92 -8.52 17.02
C ASP A 312 17.81 -7.83 17.81
N TRP A 313 16.84 -7.28 17.06
CA TRP A 313 15.62 -6.67 17.55
C TRP A 313 14.47 -7.07 16.62
N GLY A 314 13.47 -7.75 17.17
CA GLY A 314 12.21 -7.94 16.47
C GLY A 314 11.52 -6.58 16.30
N LEU A 315 11.44 -5.80 17.38
CA LEU A 315 10.97 -4.42 17.36
C LEU A 315 12.03 -3.49 17.96
N ARG A 316 12.65 -2.61 17.17
CA ARG A 316 13.69 -1.71 17.72
C ARG A 316 13.08 -0.51 18.46
N ARG A 317 12.05 0.14 17.91
CA ARG A 317 11.38 1.28 18.57
C ARG A 317 9.91 1.37 18.19
N MET A 318 9.06 1.63 19.18
CA MET A 318 7.68 2.04 19.00
C MET A 318 7.39 3.31 19.80
N THR A 319 6.72 4.26 19.18
CA THR A 319 6.28 5.51 19.82
C THR A 319 4.84 5.80 19.43
N VAL A 320 3.98 5.81 20.44
CA VAL A 320 2.54 6.06 20.30
C VAL A 320 2.18 7.20 21.25
N PRO A 321 2.10 8.47 20.79
CA PRO A 321 1.90 9.60 21.70
C PRO A 321 0.66 9.50 22.58
N ASP A 322 -0.32 8.73 22.12
CA ASP A 322 -1.64 8.53 22.72
C ASP A 322 -1.75 7.09 23.25
N TRP A 323 -2.88 6.42 23.02
CA TRP A 323 -3.15 5.07 23.49
C TRP A 323 -2.64 3.95 22.58
N ILE A 324 -2.10 2.90 23.19
CA ILE A 324 -2.17 1.55 22.64
C ILE A 324 -3.41 0.89 23.26
N ASP A 325 -4.34 0.44 22.44
CA ASP A 325 -5.70 0.08 22.84
C ASP A 325 -6.13 -1.23 22.20
N GLY A 326 -6.62 -2.21 22.97
CA GLY A 326 -7.14 -3.46 22.42
C GLY A 326 -6.16 -4.25 21.55
N SER A 327 -4.84 -4.03 21.68
CA SER A 327 -3.84 -4.51 20.72
C SER A 327 -3.05 -5.71 21.27
N ALA A 328 -2.80 -6.72 20.43
CA ALA A 328 -1.87 -7.80 20.72
C ALA A 328 -0.51 -7.57 20.04
N ILE A 329 0.49 -7.17 20.82
CA ILE A 329 1.88 -6.96 20.36
C ILE A 329 2.72 -8.17 20.78
N ARG A 330 3.06 -9.04 19.81
CA ARG A 330 3.75 -10.32 19.99
C ARG A 330 5.04 -10.37 19.20
N ILE A 331 6.17 -10.29 19.89
CA ILE A 331 7.50 -10.24 19.28
C ILE A 331 8.28 -11.50 19.68
N ALA A 332 8.73 -12.29 18.72
CA ALA A 332 9.42 -13.54 19.00
C ALA A 332 10.85 -13.35 19.58
N SER A 333 11.46 -12.19 19.34
CA SER A 333 12.81 -11.82 19.80
C SER A 333 12.77 -10.62 20.78
N ARG A 334 13.65 -9.64 20.61
CA ARG A 334 13.82 -8.51 21.54
C ARG A 334 13.02 -7.29 21.13
N ILE A 335 12.51 -6.57 22.13
CA ILE A 335 11.87 -5.26 22.03
C ILE A 335 12.82 -4.20 22.60
N GLY A 336 13.19 -3.22 21.78
CA GLY A 336 14.07 -2.12 22.17
C GLY A 336 13.36 -1.16 23.11
N SER A 337 12.57 -0.24 22.56
CA SER A 337 11.82 0.71 23.38
C SER A 337 10.39 0.88 22.90
N ILE A 338 9.44 0.79 23.82
CA ILE A 338 8.06 1.23 23.63
C ILE A 338 7.85 2.46 24.52
N THR A 339 7.33 3.52 23.93
CA THR A 339 6.89 4.72 24.66
C THR A 339 5.49 5.06 24.21
N THR A 340 4.55 5.07 25.15
CA THR A 340 3.15 5.35 24.89
C THR A 340 2.57 6.38 25.85
N GLY A 341 1.50 7.07 25.44
CA GLY A 341 0.70 7.92 26.31
C GLY A 341 -0.07 7.09 27.33
N GLY A 342 -0.79 6.07 26.86
CA GLY A 342 -1.53 5.13 27.68
C GLY A 342 -1.54 3.72 27.08
N LEU A 343 -1.80 2.71 27.90
CA LEU A 343 -1.87 1.32 27.48
C LEU A 343 -3.12 0.69 28.12
N ARG A 344 -4.12 0.35 27.30
CA ARG A 344 -5.38 -0.26 27.76
C ARG A 344 -5.73 -1.52 27.00
N ASP A 345 -6.30 -2.51 27.69
CA ASP A 345 -6.84 -3.75 27.11
C ASP A 345 -5.87 -4.44 26.13
N SER A 346 -4.56 -4.36 26.41
CA SER A 346 -3.51 -4.70 25.45
C SER A 346 -2.51 -5.70 26.01
N VAL A 347 -1.86 -6.42 25.09
CA VAL A 347 -0.81 -7.39 25.38
C VAL A 347 0.50 -6.94 24.73
N VAL A 348 1.60 -6.95 25.48
CA VAL A 348 2.95 -6.62 25.00
C VAL A 348 3.92 -7.71 25.42
N PHE A 349 4.11 -8.68 24.55
CA PHE A 349 4.90 -9.88 24.81
C PHE A 349 6.14 -9.96 23.94
N ALA A 350 7.28 -10.24 24.57
CA ALA A 350 8.52 -10.64 23.92
C ALA A 350 8.84 -12.10 24.28
N GLY A 351 8.85 -12.99 23.29
CA GLY A 351 9.20 -14.42 23.45
C GLY A 351 8.28 -15.19 24.40
N VAL A 352 7.00 -14.86 24.46
CA VAL A 352 6.02 -15.56 25.31
C VAL A 352 5.29 -16.64 24.52
N ALA A 353 5.20 -17.84 25.07
CA ALA A 353 4.43 -18.94 24.50
C ALA A 353 3.00 -19.02 25.07
N GLY A 354 2.07 -19.50 24.24
CA GLY A 354 0.68 -19.74 24.62
C GLY A 354 -0.25 -18.56 24.39
N ASP A 355 -1.24 -18.43 25.26
CA ASP A 355 -2.33 -17.46 25.17
C ASP A 355 -1.92 -16.03 25.58
N ASP A 356 -2.91 -15.18 25.83
CA ASP A 356 -2.77 -13.79 26.21
C ASP A 356 -2.58 -13.62 27.73
N THR A 357 -2.63 -14.68 28.53
CA THR A 357 -2.53 -14.59 30.00
C THR A 357 -1.12 -14.19 30.44
N LEU A 358 -1.03 -13.53 31.59
CA LEU A 358 0.27 -13.20 32.15
C LEU A 358 1.03 -14.52 32.47
N PRO A 359 2.28 -14.70 32.01
CA PRO A 359 3.03 -15.93 32.28
C PRO A 359 3.27 -16.13 33.77
N ASP A 360 2.93 -17.31 34.29
CA ASP A 360 3.00 -17.71 35.71
C ASP A 360 4.21 -18.61 36.02
N THR A 361 4.90 -19.10 34.99
CA THR A 361 6.15 -19.86 35.13
C THR A 361 7.22 -19.39 34.14
N ALA A 362 8.48 -19.55 34.53
CA ALA A 362 9.63 -19.22 33.69
C ALA A 362 9.67 -19.98 32.34
N GLU A 363 9.12 -21.20 32.26
CA GLU A 363 9.11 -22.02 31.03
C GLU A 363 8.29 -21.40 29.90
N ARG A 364 7.32 -20.53 30.22
CA ARG A 364 6.53 -19.79 29.22
C ARG A 364 7.31 -18.65 28.56
N LEU A 365 8.49 -18.31 29.08
CA LEU A 365 9.33 -17.21 28.60
C LEU A 365 10.57 -17.73 27.87
N ASP A 366 10.76 -17.33 26.61
CA ASP A 366 12.00 -17.56 25.87
C ASP A 366 13.16 -16.82 26.57
N PRO A 367 14.22 -17.52 27.02
CA PRO A 367 15.30 -16.92 27.79
C PRO A 367 16.05 -15.81 27.04
N LEU A 368 16.02 -15.78 25.70
CA LEU A 368 16.70 -14.77 24.88
C LEU A 368 15.88 -13.51 24.63
N SER A 369 14.58 -13.55 24.94
CA SER A 369 13.66 -12.43 24.78
C SER A 369 13.89 -11.34 25.83
N SER A 370 13.70 -10.08 25.42
CA SER A 370 13.80 -8.97 26.35
C SER A 370 13.01 -7.75 25.91
N ILE A 371 12.65 -6.92 26.89
CA ILE A 371 12.14 -5.56 26.69
C ILE A 371 13.14 -4.61 27.34
N ALA A 372 13.86 -3.81 26.54
CA ALA A 372 14.86 -2.91 27.09
C ALA A 372 14.21 -1.69 27.78
N SER A 373 13.09 -1.16 27.26
CA SER A 373 12.30 -0.15 27.97
C SER A 373 10.84 -0.16 27.54
N LEU A 374 9.93 -0.21 28.51
CA LEU A 374 8.53 0.18 28.35
C LEU A 374 8.26 1.39 29.23
N ARG A 375 7.65 2.44 28.65
CA ARG A 375 7.25 3.64 29.39
C ARG A 375 5.85 4.09 29.01
N VAL A 376 5.00 4.27 30.02
CA VAL A 376 3.67 4.88 29.91
C VAL A 376 3.77 6.29 30.50
N ASN A 377 3.75 7.31 29.65
CA ASN A 377 4.15 8.69 29.99
C ASN A 377 3.13 9.75 29.57
N GLY A 378 1.87 9.36 29.36
CA GLY A 378 0.79 10.28 29.01
C GLY A 378 0.64 11.43 30.00
N ARG A 379 -0.11 12.45 29.57
CA ARG A 379 -0.58 13.49 30.48
C ARG A 379 -1.87 13.00 31.10
N SER A 380 -1.94 13.00 32.43
CA SER A 380 -3.21 12.76 33.13
C SER A 380 -4.30 13.64 32.54
N THR A 381 -5.34 13.02 32.02
CA THR A 381 -6.60 13.66 31.63
C THR A 381 -7.70 13.35 32.65
N GLY A 382 -7.35 12.75 33.80
CA GLY A 382 -8.28 12.22 34.79
C GLY A 382 -8.62 10.73 34.62
N GLU A 383 -8.12 10.10 33.55
CA GLU A 383 -8.19 8.65 33.35
C GLU A 383 -6.85 8.01 33.71
N PRO A 384 -6.85 6.83 34.38
CA PRO A 384 -5.64 6.02 34.56
C PRO A 384 -4.97 5.73 33.22
N LEU A 385 -3.64 5.74 33.13
CA LEU A 385 -2.89 5.53 31.88
C LEU A 385 -2.53 4.06 31.62
N LEU A 386 -2.69 3.18 32.61
CA LEU A 386 -2.53 1.73 32.46
C LEU A 386 -3.78 1.02 32.97
N ILE A 387 -4.49 0.32 32.09
CA ILE A 387 -5.77 -0.35 32.38
C ILE A 387 -5.76 -1.74 31.75
N ASN A 388 -5.96 -2.82 32.50
CA ASN A 388 -6.08 -4.18 31.94
C ASN A 388 -4.99 -4.58 30.91
N ALA A 389 -3.75 -4.15 31.14
CA ALA A 389 -2.64 -4.35 30.21
C ALA A 389 -1.66 -5.40 30.72
N ARG A 390 -1.17 -6.27 29.83
CA ARG A 390 -0.26 -7.37 30.17
C ARG A 390 1.07 -7.22 29.44
N VAL A 391 2.17 -7.25 30.18
CA VAL A 391 3.51 -7.06 29.65
C VAL A 391 4.39 -8.22 30.10
N ALA A 392 5.05 -8.91 29.18
CA ALA A 392 5.92 -10.01 29.57
C ALA A 392 7.12 -10.22 28.64
N ALA A 393 8.24 -10.59 29.26
CA ALA A 393 9.48 -10.96 28.59
C ALA A 393 10.39 -11.71 29.56
N SER A 394 11.38 -12.48 29.09
CA SER A 394 12.38 -13.07 30.01
C SER A 394 13.11 -11.99 30.81
N THR A 395 13.56 -10.90 30.17
CA THR A 395 14.19 -9.77 30.85
C THR A 395 13.50 -8.45 30.52
N ILE A 396 13.12 -7.67 31.53
CA ILE A 396 12.66 -6.28 31.38
C ILE A 396 13.69 -5.35 32.04
N THR A 397 14.44 -4.60 31.24
CA THR A 397 15.48 -3.70 31.79
C THR A 397 14.87 -2.47 32.47
N ARG A 398 13.84 -1.88 31.87
CA ARG A 398 13.13 -0.74 32.46
C ARG A 398 11.63 -0.81 32.21
N LEU A 399 10.87 -0.71 33.30
CA LEU A 399 9.42 -0.61 33.33
C LEU A 399 9.04 0.66 34.09
N ASP A 400 8.41 1.61 33.40
CA ASP A 400 7.99 2.91 33.94
C ASP A 400 6.49 3.07 33.69
N LEU A 401 5.70 2.94 34.75
CA LEU A 401 4.24 2.99 34.71
C LEU A 401 3.75 4.21 35.48
N ARG A 402 2.65 4.80 35.02
CA ARG A 402 2.01 5.96 35.64
C ARG A 402 0.50 5.75 35.63
N GLU A 403 -0.15 6.23 36.68
CA GLU A 403 -1.60 6.26 36.88
C GLU A 403 -2.21 4.89 36.55
N VAL A 404 -1.82 3.87 37.30
CA VAL A 404 -2.32 2.50 37.11
C VAL A 404 -3.70 2.37 37.73
N ASP A 405 -4.69 1.90 36.97
CA ASP A 405 -5.95 1.42 37.53
C ASP A 405 -5.70 0.02 38.08
N THR A 406 -5.72 -0.16 39.40
CA THR A 406 -5.40 -1.46 40.03
C THR A 406 -6.55 -2.46 39.94
N THR A 407 -7.76 -2.02 39.58
CA THR A 407 -8.95 -2.85 39.54
C THR A 407 -9.24 -3.37 38.14
N ASN A 408 -9.45 -4.68 38.01
CA ASN A 408 -9.72 -5.37 36.74
C ASN A 408 -10.65 -6.57 36.92
N GLU A 409 -11.70 -6.41 37.72
CA GLU A 409 -12.75 -7.41 37.93
C GLU A 409 -12.25 -8.80 38.40
N GLY A 410 -11.11 -8.86 39.10
CA GLY A 410 -10.52 -10.12 39.54
C GLY A 410 -9.59 -10.78 38.52
N ILE A 411 -9.36 -10.16 37.36
CA ILE A 411 -8.50 -10.70 36.29
C ILE A 411 -7.09 -10.12 36.43
N PRO A 412 -6.06 -10.94 36.71
CA PRO A 412 -4.70 -10.43 36.87
C PRO A 412 -4.16 -9.76 35.61
N PHE A 413 -3.55 -8.60 35.78
CA PHE A 413 -2.86 -7.86 34.73
C PHE A 413 -1.60 -7.16 35.28
N GLY A 414 -0.75 -6.61 34.41
CA GLY A 414 0.49 -5.96 34.82
C GLY A 414 1.71 -6.54 34.10
N ALA A 415 2.74 -6.96 34.83
CA ALA A 415 4.00 -7.40 34.25
C ALA A 415 4.58 -8.69 34.83
N ALA A 416 5.12 -9.55 33.96
CA ALA A 416 5.83 -10.78 34.35
C ALA A 416 7.18 -10.90 33.62
N ALA A 417 8.24 -11.19 34.38
CA ALA A 417 9.55 -11.46 33.81
C ALA A 417 10.40 -12.37 34.70
N ARG A 418 11.49 -12.94 34.19
CA ARG A 418 12.51 -13.58 35.07
C ARG A 418 13.35 -12.53 35.79
N PHE A 419 13.55 -11.38 35.14
CA PHE A 419 14.32 -10.27 35.68
C PHE A 419 13.68 -8.93 35.34
N ILE A 420 13.47 -8.08 36.33
CA ILE A 420 13.14 -6.66 36.16
C ILE A 420 14.24 -5.82 36.80
N THR A 421 15.04 -5.11 36.00
CA THR A 421 16.18 -4.34 36.54
C THR A 421 15.77 -3.00 37.14
N GLN A 422 14.86 -2.29 36.48
CA GLN A 422 14.33 -1.01 36.95
C GLN A 422 12.82 -1.01 36.82
N TYR A 423 12.14 -0.84 37.95
CA TYR A 423 10.70 -0.65 38.00
C TYR A 423 10.36 0.68 38.70
N ARG A 424 9.41 1.41 38.13
CA ARG A 424 8.81 2.60 38.71
C ARG A 424 7.30 2.59 38.47
N ARG A 425 6.56 2.98 39.51
CA ARG A 425 5.12 3.27 39.47
C ARG A 425 4.93 4.68 40.02
N ASP A 426 4.27 5.53 39.25
CA ASP A 426 3.98 6.92 39.63
C ASP A 426 5.20 7.74 40.04
N GLY A 427 6.34 7.47 39.38
CA GLY A 427 7.60 8.14 39.65
C GLY A 427 8.33 7.67 40.91
N ALA A 428 7.72 6.81 41.73
CA ALA A 428 8.34 6.17 42.88
C ALA A 428 8.98 4.83 42.50
N ARG A 429 10.05 4.45 43.20
CA ARG A 429 10.47 3.05 43.27
C ARG A 429 9.62 2.41 44.37
N PRO A 430 8.86 1.34 44.12
CA PRO A 430 8.16 0.64 45.17
C PRO A 430 9.15 0.20 46.24
N ALA A 431 8.72 0.17 47.51
CA ALA A 431 9.52 -0.41 48.57
C ALA A 431 9.78 -1.87 48.18
N ALA A 432 11.06 -2.27 48.09
CA ALA A 432 11.46 -3.60 47.66
C ALA A 432 11.01 -4.65 48.69
N GLY A 433 9.75 -5.04 48.66
CA GLY A 433 9.21 -6.20 49.34
C GLY A 433 9.27 -7.38 48.40
N PHE A 434 10.46 -7.98 48.22
CA PHE A 434 10.59 -9.27 47.56
C PHE A 434 10.06 -10.36 48.50
N ASP A 435 8.74 -10.40 48.69
CA ASP A 435 8.09 -11.52 49.38
C ASP A 435 7.33 -12.35 48.35
N GLY A 436 7.62 -13.66 48.29
CA GLY A 436 6.94 -14.59 47.40
C GLY A 436 7.16 -14.42 45.88
N GLY A 437 8.16 -13.65 45.43
CA GLY A 437 8.43 -13.42 44.01
C GLY A 437 7.66 -12.24 43.38
N TRP A 438 6.85 -11.54 44.17
CA TRP A 438 6.16 -10.32 43.75
C TRP A 438 7.06 -9.10 43.97
N LEU A 439 7.01 -8.16 43.03
CA LEU A 439 7.63 -6.83 43.12
C LEU A 439 6.60 -5.75 43.49
N ASP A 440 5.36 -5.91 43.05
CA ASP A 440 4.22 -5.04 43.33
C ASP A 440 2.95 -5.87 43.18
N LEU A 441 2.01 -5.72 44.11
CA LEU A 441 0.72 -6.41 44.10
C LEU A 441 -0.30 -5.49 44.78
N GLU A 442 -1.28 -5.03 44.01
CA GLU A 442 -2.37 -4.19 44.49
C GLU A 442 -3.62 -4.53 43.70
N ASP A 443 -4.65 -5.04 44.39
CA ASP A 443 -5.87 -5.58 43.79
C ASP A 443 -5.55 -6.63 42.68
N ASP A 444 -5.88 -6.32 41.42
CA ASP A 444 -5.66 -7.19 40.27
C ASP A 444 -4.36 -6.86 39.52
N PHE A 445 -3.69 -5.77 39.90
CA PHE A 445 -2.42 -5.36 39.34
C PHE A 445 -1.26 -6.14 39.98
N GLU A 446 -0.49 -6.82 39.14
CA GLU A 446 0.64 -7.60 39.57
C GLU A 446 1.92 -7.31 38.77
N VAL A 447 3.04 -7.17 39.46
CA VAL A 447 4.39 -7.19 38.89
C VAL A 447 5.14 -8.34 39.52
N ARG A 448 5.43 -9.39 38.74
CA ARG A 448 6.03 -10.63 39.26
C ARG A 448 7.31 -11.06 38.59
N ILE A 449 8.13 -11.73 39.39
CA ILE A 449 9.29 -12.50 38.95
C ILE A 449 8.90 -13.97 38.89
N VAL A 450 9.02 -14.60 37.71
CA VAL A 450 8.65 -16.01 37.46
C VAL A 450 9.82 -16.95 37.21
#